data_AF-A0A318DNW2-F1
#
_entry.id   AF-A0A318DNW2-F1
#
_cell.length_a   1.000
_cell.length_b   1.000
_cell.length_c   1.000
_cell.angle_alpha   90.00
_cell.angle_beta   90.00
_cell.angle_gamma   90.00
#
_symmetry.space_group_name_H-M   'P 1'
#
loop_
_entity.id
_entity.type
_entity.pdbx_description
1 polymer ?
#
loop_
_entity_poly.entity_id
_entity_poly.type
_entity_poly.pdbx_seq_one_letter_code
_entity_poly.pdbx_strand_id
1 'polypeptide(L)'
;MKAVERRQHEQLLGVWKRMLHALLDIGPTSDSQEDLEAYGSVKDYILDRIDERESILSAAARKCRGKRAFLGPHLNGLPPGENAVDNTTSRGVENA
;
A
#
# COMPACT_ATOMS: atom_id res chain seq x y z
N MET A 1 -9.15 -4.11 5.83
CA MET A 1 -8.25 -5.17 5.36
C MET A 1 -7.31 -5.53 6.48
N LYS A 2 -7.24 -6.82 6.84
CA LYS A 2 -6.27 -7.32 7.84
C LYS A 2 -4.89 -7.46 7.17
N ALA A 3 -3.81 -7.51 7.96
CA ALA A 3 -2.44 -7.64 7.42
C ALA A 3 -2.25 -8.92 6.57
N VAL A 4 -2.84 -10.04 7.00
CA VAL A 4 -2.80 -11.32 6.27
C VAL A 4 -3.53 -11.21 4.92
N GLU A 5 -4.73 -10.63 4.92
CA GLU A 5 -5.54 -10.40 3.72
C GLU A 5 -4.81 -9.49 2.72
N ARG A 6 -4.16 -8.43 3.21
CA ARG A 6 -3.32 -7.56 2.38
C ARG A 6 -2.18 -8.34 1.71
N ARG A 7 -1.45 -9.14 2.47
CA ARG A 7 -0.35 -9.97 1.96
C ARG A 7 -0.84 -10.93 0.88
N GLN A 8 -2.02 -11.52 1.04
CA GLN A 8 -2.63 -12.39 0.02
C GLN A 8 -2.92 -11.62 -1.27
N HIS A 9 -3.48 -10.41 -1.19
CA HIS A 9 -3.69 -9.58 -2.38
C HIS A 9 -2.39 -9.16 -3.07
N GLU A 10 -1.35 -8.82 -2.30
CA GLU A 10 -0.01 -8.51 -2.84
C GLU A 10 0.61 -9.74 -3.52
N GLN A 11 0.45 -10.94 -2.94
CA GLN A 11 0.90 -12.19 -3.54
C GLN A 11 0.14 -12.50 -4.84
N LEU A 12 -1.19 -12.37 -4.85
CA LEU A 12 -2.01 -12.56 -6.05
C LEU A 12 -1.63 -11.57 -7.15
N LEU A 13 -1.44 -10.29 -6.81
CA LEU A 13 -0.96 -9.29 -7.76
C LEU A 13 0.38 -9.69 -8.38
N GLY A 14 1.31 -10.20 -7.56
CA GLY A 14 2.59 -10.73 -8.06
C GLY A 14 2.44 -11.92 -9.00
N VAL A 15 1.49 -12.83 -8.74
CA VAL A 15 1.18 -13.95 -9.65
C VAL A 15 0.65 -13.44 -10.98
N TRP A 16 -0.34 -12.54 -10.97
CA TRP A 16 -0.92 -12.00 -12.20
C TRP A 16 0.10 -11.26 -13.05
N LYS A 17 0.96 -10.44 -12.44
CA LYS A 17 2.05 -9.75 -13.15
C LYS A 17 3.01 -10.74 -13.81
N ARG A 18 3.40 -11.82 -13.12
CA ARG A 18 4.24 -12.87 -13.72
C ARG A 18 3.54 -13.60 -14.87
N MET A 19 2.25 -13.88 -14.74
CA MET A 19 1.47 -14.49 -15.82
C MET A 19 1.39 -13.58 -17.04
N LEU A 20 1.18 -12.28 -16.84
CA LEU A 20 1.19 -11.30 -17.93
C LEU A 20 2.54 -11.28 -18.64
N HIS A 21 3.63 -11.20 -17.88
CA HIS A 21 4.98 -11.24 -18.47
C HIS A 21 5.21 -12.51 -19.27
N ALA A 22 4.88 -13.68 -18.73
CA ALA A 22 5.02 -14.94 -19.45
C ALA A 22 4.17 -14.98 -20.73
N LEU A 23 2.94 -14.46 -20.69
CA LEU A 23 2.09 -14.37 -21.88
C LEU A 23 2.66 -13.42 -22.94
N LEU A 24 3.22 -12.28 -22.53
CA LEU A 24 3.86 -11.33 -23.44
C LEU A 24 5.14 -11.90 -24.06
N ASP A 25 5.91 -12.67 -23.30
CA ASP A 25 7.12 -13.34 -23.78
C ASP A 25 6.82 -14.44 -24.81
N ILE A 26 5.73 -15.18 -24.62
CA ILE A 26 5.29 -16.23 -25.56
C ILE A 26 4.66 -15.61 -26.82
N GLY A 27 3.86 -14.55 -26.66
CA GLY A 27 3.08 -13.97 -27.74
C GLY A 27 1.93 -14.89 -28.21
N PRO A 28 1.25 -14.53 -29.30
CA PRO A 28 0.26 -15.40 -29.93
C PRO A 28 0.94 -16.63 -30.55
N THR A 29 0.25 -17.77 -30.53
CA THR A 29 0.77 -19.05 -31.04
C THR A 29 0.82 -19.13 -32.57
N SER A 30 -0.04 -18.36 -33.25
CA SER A 30 0.00 -18.17 -34.70
C SER A 30 -0.63 -16.82 -35.09
N ASP A 31 -0.52 -16.46 -36.36
CA ASP A 31 -1.17 -15.27 -36.94
C ASP A 31 -2.64 -15.52 -37.33
N SER A 32 -3.20 -16.67 -36.95
CA SER A 32 -4.63 -16.94 -37.18
C SER A 32 -5.48 -15.96 -36.37
N GLN A 33 -6.58 -15.49 -36.96
CA GLN A 33 -7.49 -14.56 -36.27
C GLN A 33 -8.00 -15.14 -34.95
N GLU A 34 -8.29 -16.44 -34.92
CA GLU A 34 -8.75 -17.15 -33.73
C GLU A 34 -7.70 -17.15 -32.61
N ASP A 35 -6.44 -17.41 -32.93
CA ASP A 35 -5.35 -17.39 -31.94
C ASP A 35 -5.06 -15.98 -31.44
N LEU A 36 -5.13 -14.97 -32.31
CA LEU A 36 -4.96 -13.56 -31.93
C LEU A 36 -6.08 -13.09 -30.98
N GLU A 37 -7.33 -13.48 -31.26
CA GLU A 37 -8.48 -13.18 -30.39
C GLU A 37 -8.37 -13.91 -29.05
N ALA A 38 -8.01 -15.19 -29.05
CA ALA A 38 -7.79 -15.96 -27.83
C ALA A 38 -6.67 -15.36 -26.99
N TYR A 39 -5.55 -15.00 -27.61
CA TYR A 39 -4.42 -14.33 -26.97
C TYR A 39 -4.85 -12.99 -26.35
N GLY A 40 -5.56 -12.16 -27.12
CA GLY A 40 -6.09 -10.87 -26.66
C GLY A 40 -7.02 -11.03 -25.46
N SER A 41 -7.96 -11.98 -25.53
CA SER A 41 -8.92 -12.27 -24.46
C SER A 41 -8.22 -12.68 -23.15
N VAL A 42 -7.22 -13.57 -23.23
CA VAL A 42 -6.46 -14.00 -22.04
C VAL A 42 -5.64 -12.83 -21.48
N LYS A 43 -5.02 -12.03 -22.35
CA LYS A 43 -4.25 -10.85 -21.94
C LYS A 43 -5.13 -9.83 -21.20
N ASP A 44 -6.27 -9.49 -21.78
CA ASP A 44 -7.20 -8.51 -21.21
C ASP A 44 -7.75 -9.00 -19.86
N TYR A 45 -8.09 -10.28 -19.76
CA TYR A 45 -8.50 -10.87 -18.49
C TYR A 45 -7.43 -10.75 -17.40
N ILE A 46 -6.15 -10.97 -17.73
CA ILE A 46 -5.06 -10.82 -16.76
C ILE A 46 -4.90 -9.35 -16.34
N LEU A 47 -5.01 -8.41 -17.28
CA LEU A 47 -4.95 -6.98 -17.00
C LEU A 47 -6.08 -6.54 -16.05
N ASP A 48 -7.31 -6.97 -16.30
CA ASP A 48 -8.45 -6.72 -15.42
C ASP A 48 -8.20 -7.21 -13.99
N ARG A 49 -7.59 -8.39 -13.84
CA ARG A 49 -7.24 -8.94 -12.52
C ARG A 49 -6.13 -8.17 -11.83
N ILE A 50 -5.18 -7.61 -12.57
CA ILE A 50 -4.15 -6.71 -12.02
C ILE A 50 -4.83 -5.44 -11.50
N ASP A 51 -5.64 -4.78 -12.32
CA ASP A 51 -6.33 -3.55 -11.99
C ASP A 51 -7.26 -3.72 -10.78
N GLU A 52 -8.01 -4.82 -10.72
CA GLU A 52 -8.87 -5.17 -9.59
C GLU A 52 -8.05 -5.25 -8.29
N ARG A 53 -6.90 -5.94 -8.31
CA ARG A 53 -6.05 -6.12 -7.12
C ARG A 53 -5.34 -4.84 -6.71
N GLU A 54 -4.86 -4.04 -7.67
CA GLU A 54 -4.25 -2.73 -7.40
C GLU A 54 -5.27 -1.74 -6.81
N SER A 55 -6.51 -1.77 -7.32
CA SER A 55 -7.62 -0.97 -6.78
C SER A 55 -7.94 -1.34 -5.33
N ILE A 56 -8.04 -2.64 -5.03
CA ILE A 56 -8.28 -3.16 -3.66
C ILE A 56 -7.17 -2.71 -2.69
N LEU A 57 -5.90 -2.87 -3.09
CA LEU A 57 -4.74 -2.49 -2.29
C LEU A 57 -4.66 -0.97 -2.08
N SER A 58 -4.96 -0.19 -3.12
CA SER A 58 -4.99 1.28 -3.07
C SER A 58 -6.12 1.79 -2.19
N ALA A 59 -7.31 1.19 -2.26
CA ALA A 59 -8.43 1.50 -1.38
C ALA A 59 -8.09 1.20 0.09
N ALA A 60 -7.41 0.08 0.37
CA ALA A 60 -6.95 -0.27 1.71
C ALA A 60 -5.91 0.74 2.24
N ALA A 61 -4.96 1.16 1.40
CA ALA A 61 -3.96 2.17 1.76
C ALA A 61 -4.60 3.52 2.10
N ARG A 62 -5.59 3.96 1.31
CA ARG A 62 -6.37 5.18 1.58
C ARG A 62 -7.17 5.09 2.88
N LYS A 63 -7.82 3.95 3.16
CA LYS A 63 -8.57 3.72 4.41
C LYS A 63 -7.68 3.77 5.66
N CYS A 64 -6.41 3.38 5.54
CA CYS A 64 -5.44 3.51 6.63
C CYS A 64 -4.92 4.95 6.82
N ARG A 65 -4.87 5.78 5.76
CA ARG A 65 -4.52 7.21 5.87
C ARG A 65 -5.67 8.06 6.40
N GLY A 66 -6.92 7.73 6.07
CA GLY A 66 -8.12 8.45 6.53
C GLY A 66 -8.44 8.33 8.04
N LYS A 67 -7.72 7.48 8.78
CA LYS A 67 -7.82 7.41 10.26
C LYS A 67 -6.73 8.19 10.99
N ARG A 68 -5.82 8.84 10.26
CA ARG A 68 -4.76 9.73 10.78
C ARG A 68 -5.00 11.21 10.45
N ALA A 69 -6.24 11.58 10.16
CA ALA A 69 -6.63 12.96 9.90
C ALA A 69 -7.81 13.36 10.80
N PHE A 70 -7.62 13.29 12.13
CA PHE A 70 -8.38 14.12 13.08
C PHE A 70 -7.69 14.22 14.46
N LEU A 71 -6.38 14.48 14.49
CA LEU A 71 -5.71 15.06 15.67
C LEU A 71 -4.56 15.98 15.18
N GLY A 72 -4.90 17.26 14.97
CA GLY A 72 -4.00 18.41 14.82
C GLY A 72 -3.77 18.89 13.37
N PRO A 73 -3.73 20.22 13.09
CA PRO A 73 -3.30 21.30 14.00
C PRO A 73 -4.31 22.46 14.13
N HIS A 74 -4.67 22.86 15.36
CA HIS A 74 -5.27 24.18 15.59
C HIS A 74 -4.11 25.14 15.92
N LEU A 75 -3.57 25.81 14.90
CA LEU A 75 -2.67 26.94 15.06
C LEU A 75 -3.33 28.17 14.46
N ASN A 76 -3.76 29.08 15.32
CA ASN A 76 -3.43 30.51 15.23
C ASN A 76 -4.02 31.24 16.46
N GLY A 77 -3.12 31.62 17.37
CA GLY A 77 -3.43 32.44 18.54
C GLY A 77 -2.46 32.19 19.70
N LEU A 78 -1.18 32.51 19.54
CA LEU A 78 -0.28 32.78 20.67
C LEU A 78 -0.39 34.27 21.03
N PRO A 79 -0.06 34.77 22.26
CA PRO A 79 1.00 34.24 23.16
C PRO A 79 0.65 34.45 24.66
N PRO A 80 1.62 34.64 25.60
CA PRO A 80 2.79 33.86 25.99
C PRO A 80 2.75 33.48 27.49
N GLY A 81 3.74 32.72 27.96
CA GLY A 81 4.31 33.01 29.28
C GLY A 81 4.22 31.90 30.34
N GLU A 82 5.40 31.41 30.68
CA GLU A 82 5.82 30.99 32.03
C GLU A 82 5.01 29.89 32.73
N ASN A 83 5.59 28.69 32.78
CA ASN A 83 5.97 28.11 34.07
C ASN A 83 7.06 27.06 33.85
N ALA A 84 8.28 27.46 34.18
CA ALA A 84 9.36 26.54 34.54
C ALA A 84 8.95 25.82 35.82
N VAL A 85 8.87 24.49 35.82
CA VAL A 85 9.11 23.68 37.03
C VAL A 85 9.74 22.36 36.61
N ASP A 86 11.06 22.34 36.79
CA ASP A 86 11.93 21.25 37.26
C ASP A 86 11.66 19.81 36.82
N ASN A 87 12.57 19.33 35.97
CA ASN A 87 12.85 17.92 35.86
C ASN A 87 14.36 17.68 35.97
N THR A 88 14.87 17.62 37.19
CA THR A 88 16.21 17.08 37.48
C THR A 88 16.08 15.86 38.37
N THR A 89 15.94 14.70 37.74
CA THR A 89 16.36 13.43 38.35
C THR A 89 17.73 13.06 37.77
N SER A 90 18.81 13.17 38.55
CA SER A 90 19.91 12.20 38.45
C SER A 90 20.98 12.36 39.54
N ARG A 91 21.09 11.27 40.30
CA ARG A 91 22.32 10.55 40.68
C ARG A 91 23.43 11.27 41.45
N GLY A 92 23.69 10.75 42.64
CA GLY A 92 24.98 10.89 43.34
C GLY A 92 24.90 10.48 44.79
N VAL A 93 24.72 9.19 45.07
CA VAL A 93 24.99 8.63 46.41
C VAL A 93 26.46 8.28 46.46
N GLU A 94 27.28 9.16 47.04
CA GLU A 94 28.58 8.81 47.60
C GLU A 94 28.87 9.73 48.79
N ASN A 95 28.94 9.12 49.99
CA ASN A 95 29.91 9.36 51.08
C ASN A 95 29.29 9.17 52.47
N ALA A 96 29.60 8.04 53.10
CA ALA A 96 30.25 7.92 54.41
C ALA A 96 30.25 6.45 54.87
#